data_AF-A0A7C7AEM5-F1
#
_entry.id   AF-A0A7C7AEM5-F1
#
_cell.length_a   1.000
_cell.length_b   1.000
_cell.length_c   1.000
_cell.angle_alpha   90.00
_cell.angle_beta   90.00
_cell.angle_gamma   90.00
#
_symmetry.space_group_name_H-M   'P 1'
#
loop_
_entity.id
_entity.type
_entity.pdbx_description
1 polymer ?
#
loop_
_entity_poly.entity_id
_entity_poly.type
_entity_poly.pdbx_seq_one_letter_code
_entity_poly.pdbx_strand_id
1 'polypeptide(L)'
;MNILKTFLSAKKIAIFLLAFIFAVTLVACGEQSGTPYGSISAEKTYLKIGDYEVSQKRLYDQLRTSSVARLNSYIEELVFSDVDINAAGEDFKIEAYEQELSTALFSSSITPSTIGSMSSRTIAQSILSYADSFAITNPGVNQTLLVEFLEKVIDDVIARVNAVDFDEKDDFRYGFFDKEAYPAYTSIIEALEKQYKLAVLKKVYAVTERGDYVDGEFTGDLANEDSSIYVKESDIVTYYQNNVAGRYDVTALIIPFTSVREHELARYKYAIKSNSRGEWFEIPNISKQSVIDEIKAGNYLDTDPLGKAKKILTSPVGTSADSGLGYTLDNLKPIDYRSEEFATYYSKYTINSTVDKSLDDSAENNLVLFYFLSIYDDLNGTNYAPESLDNINELAVGESRRTLIEEAFKLSYDSNIFKNNAELRSYVYGLDKESLYYSTKNEPNEDGVTFGRPYSRQVQTFNSVQYLVYLLDDNREADDDVLDESDPLEIVFAENDHAQEVRLEAIKKLVDSKLTASYISSKASDKIDNTEINIYDPIIRDIYANSYTYKGSYGF
;
A
#
# COMPACT_ATOMS: atom_id res chain seq x y z
N MET A 1 -27.22 5.29 -11.46
CA MET A 1 -28.02 4.13 -11.89
C MET A 1 -29.06 4.39 -13.02
N ASN A 2 -28.90 5.43 -13.86
CA ASN A 2 -29.75 5.65 -15.06
C ASN A 2 -28.97 5.77 -16.38
N ILE A 3 -27.65 5.50 -16.35
CA ILE A 3 -26.75 5.59 -17.51
C ILE A 3 -26.62 4.21 -18.22
N LEU A 4 -26.90 3.11 -17.51
CA LEU A 4 -26.86 1.74 -18.03
C LEU A 4 -27.86 1.47 -19.16
N LYS A 5 -28.99 2.19 -19.22
CA LYS A 5 -30.04 1.95 -20.23
C LYS A 5 -29.72 2.55 -21.60
N THR A 6 -28.80 3.50 -21.69
CA THR A 6 -28.53 4.24 -22.95
C THR A 6 -27.51 3.52 -23.85
N PHE A 7 -26.61 2.70 -23.28
CA PHE A 7 -25.58 1.94 -24.00
C PHE A 7 -26.09 0.66 -24.68
N LEU A 8 -27.30 0.18 -24.33
CA LEU A 8 -27.96 -0.99 -24.94
C LEU A 8 -28.27 -0.83 -26.44
N SER A 9 -28.18 0.37 -27.00
CA SER A 9 -28.42 0.61 -28.43
C SER A 9 -27.28 0.17 -29.35
N ALA A 10 -26.02 0.26 -28.89
CA ALA A 10 -24.85 -0.25 -29.62
C ALA A 10 -24.77 -1.80 -29.59
N LYS A 11 -25.30 -2.42 -28.52
CA LYS A 11 -25.41 -3.88 -28.37
C LYS A 11 -26.25 -4.56 -29.46
N LYS A 12 -27.22 -3.85 -30.07
CA LYS A 12 -28.04 -4.41 -31.17
C LYS A 12 -27.24 -4.65 -32.46
N ILE A 13 -26.11 -3.96 -32.65
CA ILE A 13 -25.28 -4.06 -33.86
C ILE A 13 -24.28 -5.23 -33.74
N ALA A 14 -23.67 -5.43 -32.57
CA ALA A 14 -22.74 -6.53 -32.32
C ALA A 14 -23.43 -7.91 -32.24
N ILE A 15 -24.63 -7.98 -31.63
CA ILE A 15 -25.45 -9.21 -31.58
C ILE A 15 -25.91 -9.64 -32.98
N PHE A 16 -26.18 -8.68 -33.88
CA PHE A 16 -26.53 -8.98 -35.28
C PHE A 16 -25.35 -9.59 -36.06
N LEU A 17 -24.11 -9.20 -35.71
CA LEU A 17 -22.88 -9.72 -36.31
C LEU A 17 -22.54 -11.12 -35.79
N LEU A 18 -22.84 -11.41 -34.52
CA LEU A 18 -22.63 -12.72 -33.89
C LEU A 18 -23.69 -13.76 -34.30
N ALA A 19 -24.96 -13.35 -34.45
CA ALA A 19 -26.02 -14.20 -34.99
C ALA A 19 -25.74 -14.61 -36.46
N PHE A 20 -24.99 -13.79 -37.20
CA PHE A 20 -24.58 -14.09 -38.57
C PHE A 20 -23.49 -15.17 -38.63
N ILE A 21 -22.57 -15.21 -37.65
CA ILE A 21 -21.52 -16.26 -37.55
C ILE A 21 -22.16 -17.63 -37.25
N PHE A 22 -23.21 -17.68 -36.43
CA PHE A 22 -23.98 -18.91 -36.17
C PHE A 22 -24.85 -19.36 -37.35
N ALA A 23 -25.30 -18.45 -38.21
CA ALA A 23 -26.02 -18.83 -39.44
C ALA A 23 -25.09 -19.47 -40.49
N VAL A 24 -23.78 -19.17 -40.44
CA VAL A 24 -22.80 -19.69 -41.41
C VAL A 24 -22.38 -21.15 -41.10
N THR A 25 -22.49 -21.62 -39.85
CA THR A 25 -22.27 -23.05 -39.53
C THR A 25 -23.39 -23.97 -40.02
N LEU A 26 -24.57 -23.43 -40.33
CA LEU A 26 -25.73 -24.22 -40.78
C LEU A 26 -25.87 -24.35 -42.31
N VAL A 27 -25.08 -23.62 -43.10
CA VAL A 27 -25.13 -23.69 -44.58
C VAL A 27 -24.05 -24.64 -45.18
N ALA A 28 -23.32 -25.37 -44.33
CA ALA A 28 -22.39 -26.42 -44.74
C ALA A 28 -22.99 -27.84 -44.61
N CYS A 29 -24.27 -28.00 -44.92
CA CYS A 29 -24.91 -29.31 -45.11
C CYS A 29 -25.77 -29.27 -46.38
N GLY A 30 -25.09 -29.09 -47.52
CA GLY A 30 -25.63 -29.36 -48.85
C GLY A 30 -24.56 -30.14 -49.60
N GLU A 31 -24.87 -31.38 -49.95
CA GLU A 31 -23.97 -32.34 -50.57
C GLU A 31 -23.11 -31.71 -51.68
N GLN A 32 -21.79 -31.78 -51.53
CA GLN A 32 -20.88 -32.09 -52.64
C GLN A 32 -19.52 -32.52 -52.10
N SER A 33 -19.15 -33.74 -52.46
CA SER A 33 -17.83 -34.33 -52.32
C SER A 33 -16.80 -33.52 -53.11
N GLY A 34 -16.05 -32.67 -52.41
CA GLY A 34 -14.88 -31.98 -52.94
C GLY A 34 -14.08 -31.41 -51.79
N THR A 35 -12.88 -31.93 -51.57
CA THR A 35 -11.90 -31.32 -50.66
C THR A 35 -11.71 -29.84 -51.03
N PRO A 36 -11.89 -28.90 -50.07
CA PRO A 36 -11.99 -27.48 -50.40
C PRO A 36 -10.59 -26.86 -50.54
N TYR A 37 -9.96 -27.02 -51.70
CA TYR A 37 -8.88 -26.12 -52.11
C TYR A 37 -9.48 -25.04 -53.01
N GLY A 38 -10.15 -24.06 -52.42
CA GLY A 38 -10.53 -22.81 -53.09
C GLY A 38 -9.41 -21.77 -52.96
N SER A 39 -9.09 -21.04 -54.03
CA SER A 39 -8.14 -19.93 -53.98
C SER A 39 -8.73 -18.76 -53.18
N ILE A 40 -8.08 -18.37 -52.08
CA ILE A 40 -8.47 -17.22 -51.27
C ILE A 40 -8.05 -15.94 -51.99
N SER A 41 -9.01 -15.15 -52.48
CA SER A 41 -8.71 -13.89 -53.17
C SER A 41 -8.49 -12.76 -52.16
N ALA A 42 -7.38 -12.05 -52.30
CA ALA A 42 -7.06 -10.86 -51.51
C ALA A 42 -7.99 -9.67 -51.84
N GLU A 43 -8.59 -9.67 -53.03
CA GLU A 43 -9.33 -8.55 -53.59
C GLU A 43 -10.85 -8.72 -53.47
N LYS A 44 -11.34 -9.94 -53.16
CA LYS A 44 -12.77 -10.17 -52.99
C LYS A 44 -13.21 -9.76 -51.59
N THR A 45 -14.05 -8.74 -51.54
CA THR A 45 -14.85 -8.39 -50.37
C THR A 45 -15.67 -9.60 -49.91
N TYR A 46 -15.49 -10.02 -48.67
CA TYR A 46 -16.33 -11.02 -48.02
C TYR A 46 -17.58 -10.38 -47.42
N LEU A 47 -17.41 -9.25 -46.73
CA LEU A 47 -18.48 -8.51 -46.08
C LEU A 47 -18.17 -7.01 -46.10
N LYS A 48 -19.18 -6.17 -46.35
CA LYS A 48 -19.10 -4.71 -46.26
C LYS A 48 -20.26 -4.17 -45.43
N ILE A 49 -19.96 -3.40 -44.38
CA ILE A 49 -20.95 -2.70 -43.56
C ILE A 49 -20.51 -1.23 -43.43
N GLY A 50 -21.29 -0.32 -44.03
CA GLY A 50 -20.90 1.09 -44.15
C GLY A 50 -19.58 1.23 -44.92
N ASP A 51 -18.62 1.94 -44.34
CA ASP A 51 -17.28 2.12 -44.91
C ASP A 51 -16.30 0.99 -44.55
N TYR A 52 -16.72 0.02 -43.72
CA TYR A 52 -15.87 -1.09 -43.31
C TYR A 52 -16.00 -2.27 -44.27
N GLU A 53 -14.86 -2.69 -44.82
CA GLU A 53 -14.75 -3.81 -45.74
C GLU A 53 -13.82 -4.89 -45.16
N VAL A 54 -14.30 -6.14 -45.14
CA VAL A 54 -13.53 -7.33 -44.78
C VAL A 54 -13.37 -8.17 -46.04
N SER A 55 -12.13 -8.38 -46.50
CA SER A 55 -11.85 -9.27 -47.64
C SER A 55 -11.85 -10.75 -47.21
N GLN A 56 -12.02 -11.65 -48.18
CA GLN A 56 -11.95 -13.10 -47.97
C GLN A 56 -10.61 -13.51 -47.34
N LYS A 57 -9.51 -12.90 -47.79
CA LYS A 57 -8.18 -13.11 -47.19
C LYS A 57 -8.12 -12.68 -45.73
N ARG A 58 -8.62 -11.49 -45.39
CA ARG A 58 -8.60 -10.99 -44.01
C ARG A 58 -9.41 -11.86 -43.06
N LEU A 59 -10.58 -12.34 -43.50
CA LEU A 59 -11.38 -13.29 -42.73
C LEU A 59 -10.64 -14.63 -42.56
N TYR A 60 -10.09 -15.19 -43.63
CA TYR A 60 -9.35 -16.44 -43.56
C TYR A 60 -8.14 -16.34 -42.63
N ASP A 61 -7.37 -15.26 -42.71
CA ASP A 61 -6.21 -15.04 -41.84
C ASP A 61 -6.64 -14.95 -40.36
N GLN A 62 -7.77 -14.29 -40.07
CA GLN A 62 -8.33 -14.24 -38.72
C GLN A 62 -8.83 -15.60 -38.22
N LEU A 63 -9.57 -16.35 -39.03
CA LEU A 63 -10.04 -17.69 -38.68
C LEU A 63 -8.86 -18.65 -38.49
N ARG A 64 -7.86 -18.62 -39.38
CA ARG A 64 -6.64 -19.42 -39.27
C ARG A 64 -5.91 -19.12 -37.97
N THR A 65 -5.70 -17.83 -37.65
CA THR A 65 -5.02 -17.41 -36.42
C THR A 65 -5.80 -17.85 -35.18
N SER A 66 -7.13 -17.71 -35.20
CA SER A 66 -8.00 -18.15 -34.11
C SER A 66 -7.99 -19.67 -33.93
N SER A 67 -8.00 -20.45 -35.02
CA SER A 67 -7.92 -21.91 -34.97
C SER A 67 -6.56 -22.40 -34.48
N VAL A 68 -5.46 -21.76 -34.90
CA VAL A 68 -4.11 -22.05 -34.39
C VAL A 68 -4.03 -21.75 -32.90
N ALA A 69 -4.53 -20.59 -32.46
CA ALA A 69 -4.53 -20.22 -31.04
C ALA A 69 -5.32 -21.23 -30.21
N ARG A 70 -6.52 -21.65 -30.66
CA ARG A 70 -7.31 -22.65 -29.93
C ARG A 70 -6.65 -24.02 -29.93
N LEU A 71 -6.02 -24.43 -31.03
CA LEU A 71 -5.26 -25.68 -31.10
C LEU A 71 -4.10 -25.67 -30.08
N ASN A 72 -3.35 -24.57 -30.01
CA ASN A 72 -2.27 -24.40 -29.05
C ASN A 72 -2.80 -24.46 -27.62
N SER A 73 -3.87 -23.73 -27.29
CA SER A 73 -4.50 -23.81 -25.96
C SER A 73 -4.98 -25.22 -25.62
N TYR A 74 -5.52 -25.96 -26.59
CA TYR A 74 -5.96 -27.34 -26.36
C TYR A 74 -4.78 -28.28 -26.09
N ILE A 75 -3.67 -28.11 -26.80
CA ILE A 75 -2.43 -28.86 -26.53
C ILE A 75 -1.89 -28.51 -25.14
N GLU A 76 -1.87 -27.24 -24.77
CA GLU A 76 -1.47 -26.82 -23.42
C GLU A 76 -2.41 -27.41 -22.35
N GLU A 77 -3.73 -27.39 -22.55
CA GLU A 77 -4.69 -28.06 -21.66
C GLU A 77 -4.36 -29.54 -21.43
N LEU A 78 -3.86 -30.24 -22.46
CA LEU A 78 -3.41 -31.63 -22.37
C LEU A 78 -2.05 -31.75 -21.67
N VAL A 79 -1.07 -30.92 -22.05
CA VAL A 79 0.30 -30.95 -21.47
C VAL A 79 0.26 -30.69 -19.96
N PHE A 80 -0.64 -29.84 -19.47
CA PHE A 80 -0.78 -29.52 -18.04
C PHE A 80 -1.86 -30.34 -17.33
N SER A 81 -2.46 -31.34 -17.99
CA SER A 81 -3.54 -32.14 -17.39
C SER A 81 -3.07 -33.06 -16.25
N ASP A 82 -1.76 -33.34 -16.17
CA ASP A 82 -1.09 -34.13 -15.13
C ASP A 82 -0.77 -33.33 -13.87
N VAL A 83 -0.83 -31.99 -13.94
CA VAL A 83 -0.54 -31.11 -12.81
C VAL A 83 -1.72 -31.12 -11.85
N ASP A 84 -1.47 -31.54 -10.60
CA ASP A 84 -2.44 -31.38 -9.53
C ASP A 84 -2.57 -29.90 -9.17
N ILE A 85 -3.78 -29.35 -9.35
CA ILE A 85 -4.07 -27.94 -9.09
C ILE A 85 -3.90 -27.56 -7.62
N ASN A 86 -3.87 -28.53 -6.70
CA ASN A 86 -3.68 -28.30 -5.26
C ASN A 86 -2.23 -28.55 -4.80
N ALA A 87 -1.30 -28.88 -5.71
CA ALA A 87 0.07 -29.25 -5.33
C ALA A 87 0.84 -28.12 -4.61
N ALA A 88 0.49 -26.86 -4.89
CA ALA A 88 1.06 -25.69 -4.23
C ALA A 88 0.28 -25.20 -3.00
N GLY A 89 -0.73 -25.97 -2.56
CA GLY A 89 -1.61 -25.61 -1.44
C GLY A 89 -2.88 -24.85 -1.87
N GLU A 90 -3.89 -24.89 -1.00
CA GLU A 90 -5.20 -24.28 -1.26
C GLU A 90 -5.12 -22.74 -1.34
N ASP A 91 -4.31 -22.14 -0.47
CA ASP A 91 -4.18 -20.69 -0.37
C ASP A 91 -3.56 -20.09 -1.63
N PHE A 92 -2.44 -20.67 -2.09
CA PHE A 92 -1.81 -20.28 -3.36
C PHE A 92 -2.75 -20.46 -4.55
N LYS A 93 -3.51 -21.56 -4.58
CA LYS A 93 -4.47 -21.81 -5.67
C LYS A 93 -5.52 -20.69 -5.73
N ILE A 94 -6.12 -20.31 -4.60
CA ILE A 94 -7.12 -19.24 -4.53
C ILE A 94 -6.49 -17.92 -4.95
N GLU A 95 -5.33 -17.57 -4.40
CA GLU A 95 -4.60 -16.34 -4.74
C GLU A 95 -4.30 -16.27 -6.25
N ALA A 96 -3.81 -17.36 -6.85
CA ALA A 96 -3.50 -17.44 -8.27
C ALA A 96 -4.74 -17.19 -9.14
N TYR A 97 -5.90 -17.75 -8.77
CA TYR A 97 -7.17 -17.51 -9.45
C TYR A 97 -7.63 -16.05 -9.31
N GLU A 98 -7.59 -15.50 -8.10
CA GLU A 98 -8.00 -14.12 -7.84
C GLU A 98 -7.09 -13.10 -8.52
N GLN A 99 -5.79 -13.36 -8.60
CA GLN A 99 -4.84 -12.52 -9.33
C GLN A 99 -5.11 -12.51 -10.84
N GLU A 100 -5.44 -13.65 -11.44
CA GLU A 100 -5.82 -13.71 -12.87
C GLU A 100 -7.10 -12.93 -13.16
N LEU A 101 -8.13 -13.11 -12.32
CA LEU A 101 -9.41 -12.42 -12.49
C LEU A 101 -9.29 -10.92 -12.22
N SER A 102 -8.64 -10.51 -11.13
CA SER A 102 -8.44 -9.09 -10.80
C SER A 102 -7.63 -8.36 -11.87
N THR A 103 -6.57 -8.99 -12.37
CA THR A 103 -5.77 -8.43 -13.48
C THR A 103 -6.61 -8.30 -14.75
N ALA A 104 -7.45 -9.28 -15.07
CA ALA A 104 -8.36 -9.20 -16.22
C ALA A 104 -9.45 -8.13 -16.03
N LEU A 105 -9.96 -7.96 -14.82
CA LEU A 105 -11.03 -7.00 -14.48
C LEU A 105 -10.53 -5.55 -14.51
N PHE A 106 -9.33 -5.30 -14.00
CA PHE A 106 -8.76 -3.95 -13.86
C PHE A 106 -7.61 -3.64 -14.83
N SER A 107 -7.28 -4.57 -15.74
CA SER A 107 -6.19 -4.45 -16.72
C SER A 107 -4.79 -4.22 -16.12
N SER A 108 -4.62 -4.48 -14.82
CA SER A 108 -3.37 -4.36 -14.08
C SER A 108 -3.47 -5.11 -12.75
N SER A 109 -2.32 -5.46 -12.17
CA SER A 109 -2.28 -5.91 -10.78
C SER A 109 -2.63 -4.72 -9.89
N ILE A 110 -3.75 -4.84 -9.17
CA ILE A 110 -4.32 -3.78 -8.35
C ILE A 110 -4.45 -4.30 -6.91
N THR A 111 -4.25 -3.43 -5.92
CA THR A 111 -4.41 -3.78 -4.51
C THR A 111 -5.85 -3.53 -4.03
N PRO A 112 -6.31 -4.20 -2.95
CA PRO A 112 -7.62 -3.94 -2.36
C PRO A 112 -7.83 -2.46 -1.99
N SER A 113 -6.81 -1.82 -1.39
CA SER A 113 -6.79 -0.39 -1.06
C SER A 113 -7.02 0.49 -2.30
N THR A 114 -6.42 0.12 -3.44
CA THR A 114 -6.61 0.86 -4.69
C THR A 114 -8.05 0.73 -5.17
N ILE A 115 -8.66 -0.46 -5.08
CA ILE A 115 -10.09 -0.66 -5.40
C ILE A 115 -10.97 0.22 -4.50
N GLY A 116 -10.68 0.28 -3.19
CA GLY A 116 -11.40 1.14 -2.24
C GLY A 116 -11.36 2.63 -2.59
N SER A 117 -10.27 3.09 -3.19
CA SER A 117 -10.09 4.48 -3.63
C SER A 117 -10.69 4.82 -5.00
N MET A 118 -11.07 3.81 -5.80
CA MET A 118 -11.58 4.02 -7.15
C MET A 118 -12.98 4.64 -7.15
N SER A 119 -13.23 5.49 -8.15
CA SER A 119 -14.60 6.00 -8.36
C SER A 119 -15.54 4.86 -8.76
N SER A 120 -16.80 4.90 -8.31
CA SER A 120 -17.83 3.92 -8.69
C SER A 120 -18.04 3.84 -10.21
N ARG A 121 -17.75 4.93 -10.93
CA ARG A 121 -17.79 4.94 -12.41
C ARG A 121 -16.70 4.06 -13.00
N THR A 122 -15.47 4.15 -12.49
CA THR A 122 -14.33 3.35 -12.95
C THR A 122 -14.61 1.86 -12.73
N ILE A 123 -15.05 1.49 -11.53
CA ILE A 123 -15.40 0.11 -11.18
C ILE A 123 -16.50 -0.43 -12.11
N ALA A 124 -17.59 0.32 -12.30
CA ALA A 124 -18.67 -0.11 -13.17
C ALA A 124 -18.21 -0.29 -14.63
N GLN A 125 -17.30 0.56 -15.12
CA GLN A 125 -16.73 0.42 -16.47
C GLN A 125 -15.86 -0.84 -16.60
N SER A 126 -15.03 -1.14 -15.58
CA SER A 126 -14.22 -2.35 -15.51
C SER A 126 -15.10 -3.62 -15.52
N ILE A 127 -16.11 -3.69 -14.65
CA ILE A 127 -17.04 -4.83 -14.58
C ILE A 127 -17.77 -5.04 -15.90
N LEU A 128 -18.32 -3.98 -16.50
CA LEU A 128 -19.04 -4.10 -17.77
C LEU A 128 -18.13 -4.54 -18.91
N SER A 129 -16.93 -3.97 -19.01
CA SER A 129 -15.96 -4.32 -20.05
C SER A 129 -15.51 -5.77 -19.93
N TYR A 130 -15.22 -6.21 -18.70
CA TYR A 130 -14.89 -7.60 -18.41
C TYR A 130 -16.05 -8.54 -18.73
N ALA A 131 -17.27 -8.23 -18.27
CA ALA A 131 -18.43 -9.08 -18.51
C ALA A 131 -18.81 -9.19 -20.00
N ASP A 132 -18.65 -8.10 -20.77
CA ASP A 132 -18.80 -8.13 -22.22
C ASP A 132 -17.74 -9.04 -22.86
N SER A 133 -16.47 -8.92 -22.46
CA SER A 133 -15.38 -9.78 -22.97
C SER A 133 -15.59 -11.25 -22.61
N PHE A 134 -15.98 -11.53 -21.36
CA PHE A 134 -16.19 -12.88 -20.85
C PHE A 134 -17.37 -13.58 -21.54
N ALA A 135 -18.45 -12.86 -21.84
CA ALA A 135 -19.59 -13.40 -22.56
C ALA A 135 -19.24 -13.78 -24.02
N ILE A 136 -18.24 -13.13 -24.62
CA ILE A 136 -17.76 -13.49 -25.98
C ILE A 136 -17.05 -14.85 -25.97
N THR A 137 -16.20 -15.11 -24.96
CA THR A 137 -15.47 -16.38 -24.84
C THR A 137 -16.32 -17.49 -24.21
N ASN A 138 -17.33 -17.11 -23.41
CA ASN A 138 -18.21 -18.03 -22.67
C ASN A 138 -19.70 -17.72 -22.98
N PRO A 139 -20.18 -18.01 -24.20
CA PRO A 139 -21.53 -17.61 -24.64
C PRO A 139 -22.69 -18.26 -23.87
N GLY A 140 -22.42 -19.29 -23.07
CA GLY A 140 -23.41 -19.94 -22.19
C GLY A 140 -23.62 -19.25 -20.85
N VAL A 141 -22.81 -18.23 -20.52
CA VAL A 141 -22.85 -17.56 -19.22
C VAL A 141 -23.86 -16.42 -19.24
N ASN A 142 -24.68 -16.33 -18.19
CA ASN A 142 -25.62 -15.23 -18.02
C ASN A 142 -24.86 -13.95 -17.65
N GLN A 143 -24.71 -13.04 -18.62
CA GLN A 143 -24.00 -11.79 -18.44
C GLN A 143 -24.54 -10.94 -17.29
N THR A 144 -25.86 -10.88 -17.11
CA THR A 144 -26.47 -10.10 -16.03
C THR A 144 -26.06 -10.66 -14.67
N LEU A 145 -26.12 -11.99 -14.51
CA LEU A 145 -25.69 -12.65 -13.26
C LEU A 145 -24.18 -12.47 -13.00
N LEU A 146 -23.35 -12.44 -14.05
CA LEU A 146 -21.92 -12.16 -13.91
C LEU A 146 -21.66 -10.73 -13.40
N VAL A 147 -22.38 -9.74 -13.95
CA VAL A 147 -22.26 -8.35 -13.49
C VAL A 147 -22.71 -8.21 -12.04
N GLU A 148 -23.88 -8.76 -11.70
CA GLU A 148 -24.42 -8.74 -10.33
C GLU A 148 -23.46 -9.43 -9.33
N PHE A 149 -22.84 -10.54 -9.73
CA PHE A 149 -21.83 -11.23 -8.94
C PHE A 149 -20.60 -10.34 -8.68
N LEU A 150 -20.00 -9.80 -9.73
CA LEU A 150 -18.78 -8.99 -9.61
C LEU A 150 -19.04 -7.69 -8.85
N GLU A 151 -20.20 -7.05 -9.04
CA GLU A 151 -20.60 -5.87 -8.24
C GLU A 151 -20.66 -6.23 -6.76
N LYS A 152 -21.29 -7.37 -6.42
CA LYS A 152 -21.41 -7.81 -5.03
C LYS A 152 -20.05 -8.10 -4.39
N VAL A 153 -19.16 -8.83 -5.07
CA VAL A 153 -17.83 -9.13 -4.54
C VAL A 153 -17.02 -7.84 -4.33
N ILE A 154 -17.06 -6.90 -5.28
CA ILE A 154 -16.34 -5.64 -5.17
C ILE A 154 -16.89 -4.75 -4.04
N ASP A 155 -18.21 -4.71 -3.85
CA ASP A 155 -18.81 -3.99 -2.72
C ASP A 155 -18.34 -4.57 -1.38
N ASP A 156 -18.25 -5.91 -1.26
CA ASP A 156 -17.72 -6.58 -0.07
C ASP A 156 -16.22 -6.32 0.14
N VAL A 157 -15.44 -6.18 -0.93
CA VAL A 157 -14.03 -5.75 -0.86
C VAL A 157 -13.92 -4.32 -0.34
N ILE A 158 -14.69 -3.38 -0.88
CA ILE A 158 -14.69 -1.98 -0.47
C ILE A 158 -15.11 -1.84 0.99
N ALA A 159 -16.09 -2.61 1.45
CA ALA A 159 -16.53 -2.60 2.84
C ALA A 159 -15.40 -3.04 3.79
N ARG A 160 -14.67 -4.10 3.44
CA ARG A 160 -13.54 -4.60 4.24
C ARG A 160 -12.35 -3.66 4.26
N VAL A 161 -12.02 -3.05 3.11
CA VAL A 161 -10.90 -2.09 3.00
C VAL A 161 -11.15 -0.80 3.78
N ASN A 162 -12.42 -0.40 3.94
CA ASN A 162 -12.79 0.80 4.72
C ASN A 162 -13.10 0.49 6.19
N ALA A 163 -12.86 -0.74 6.66
CA ALA A 163 -13.03 -1.10 8.05
C ALA A 163 -11.95 -0.44 8.91
N VAL A 164 -12.27 -0.11 10.17
CA VAL A 164 -11.35 0.59 11.09
C VAL A 164 -10.13 -0.27 11.44
N ASP A 165 -10.31 -1.59 11.40
CA ASP A 165 -9.34 -2.64 11.69
C ASP A 165 -8.72 -3.24 10.41
N PHE A 166 -8.88 -2.61 9.24
CA PHE A 166 -8.26 -3.08 8.02
C PHE A 166 -6.73 -2.99 8.10
N ASP A 167 -6.07 -4.14 8.08
CA ASP A 167 -4.62 -4.23 7.90
C ASP A 167 -4.29 -4.51 6.43
N GLU A 168 -3.58 -3.58 5.77
CA GLU A 168 -3.10 -3.75 4.40
C GLU A 168 -2.01 -4.84 4.28
N LYS A 169 -1.41 -5.24 5.40
CA LYS A 169 -0.37 -6.29 5.46
C LYS A 169 -0.95 -7.70 5.55
N ASP A 170 -2.22 -7.86 5.92
CA ASP A 170 -2.86 -9.18 6.02
C ASP A 170 -3.17 -9.76 4.63
N ASP A 171 -3.09 -11.08 4.51
CA ASP A 171 -3.43 -11.81 3.28
C ASP A 171 -4.90 -11.53 2.89
N PHE A 172 -5.09 -10.69 1.88
CA PHE A 172 -6.43 -10.27 1.46
C PHE A 172 -7.00 -11.21 0.39
N ARG A 173 -8.10 -11.90 0.73
CA ARG A 173 -8.90 -12.66 -0.23
C ARG A 173 -10.04 -11.83 -0.78
N TYR A 174 -10.10 -11.68 -2.10
CA TYR A 174 -11.15 -10.91 -2.76
C TYR A 174 -12.53 -11.57 -2.61
N GLY A 175 -12.59 -12.90 -2.59
CA GLY A 175 -13.83 -13.69 -2.50
C GLY A 175 -14.41 -14.07 -3.86
N PHE A 176 -13.69 -13.85 -4.96
CA PHE A 176 -14.21 -14.14 -6.31
C PHE A 176 -14.47 -15.63 -6.58
N PHE A 177 -13.87 -16.51 -5.78
CA PHE A 177 -13.98 -17.96 -5.92
C PHE A 177 -14.63 -18.61 -4.69
N ASP A 178 -15.23 -17.81 -3.80
CA ASP A 178 -15.90 -18.29 -2.59
C ASP A 178 -17.35 -18.72 -2.88
N LYS A 179 -17.53 -20.03 -3.11
CA LYS A 179 -18.85 -20.63 -3.36
C LYS A 179 -19.75 -20.63 -2.12
N GLU A 180 -19.17 -20.56 -0.93
CA GLU A 180 -19.93 -20.54 0.33
C GLU A 180 -20.50 -19.15 0.62
N ALA A 181 -19.73 -18.10 0.36
CA ALA A 181 -20.19 -16.71 0.46
C ALA A 181 -21.20 -16.35 -0.65
N TYR A 182 -21.06 -16.95 -1.85
CA TYR A 182 -21.85 -16.60 -3.03
C TYR A 182 -22.58 -17.79 -3.68
N PRO A 183 -23.44 -18.53 -2.95
CA PRO A 183 -24.05 -19.78 -3.44
C PRO A 183 -25.02 -19.59 -4.60
N ALA A 184 -25.58 -18.38 -4.77
CA ALA A 184 -26.45 -18.05 -5.91
C ALA A 184 -25.67 -17.94 -7.24
N TYR A 185 -24.34 -17.83 -7.18
CA TYR A 185 -23.46 -17.56 -8.31
C TYR A 185 -22.51 -18.71 -8.62
N THR A 186 -22.74 -19.91 -8.07
CA THR A 186 -21.88 -21.09 -8.27
C THR A 186 -21.59 -21.38 -9.74
N SER A 187 -22.58 -21.28 -10.63
CA SER A 187 -22.37 -21.49 -12.07
C SER A 187 -21.50 -20.42 -12.73
N ILE A 188 -21.51 -19.19 -12.21
CA ILE A 188 -20.60 -18.12 -12.63
C ILE A 188 -19.18 -18.45 -12.15
N ILE A 189 -19.03 -18.82 -10.87
CA ILE A 189 -17.74 -19.18 -10.28
C ILE A 189 -17.11 -20.37 -11.02
N GLU A 190 -17.87 -21.43 -11.32
CA GLU A 190 -17.40 -22.58 -12.10
C GLU A 190 -16.97 -22.19 -13.52
N ALA A 191 -17.64 -21.23 -14.15
CA ALA A 191 -17.24 -20.72 -15.46
C ALA A 191 -15.94 -19.91 -15.38
N LEU A 192 -15.76 -19.11 -14.32
CA LEU A 192 -14.52 -18.38 -14.05
C LEU A 192 -13.36 -19.35 -13.77
N GLU A 193 -13.55 -20.34 -12.90
CA GLU A 193 -12.57 -21.40 -12.63
C GLU A 193 -12.14 -22.07 -13.92
N LYS A 194 -13.09 -22.46 -14.77
CA LYS A 194 -12.80 -23.10 -16.07
C LYS A 194 -11.98 -22.18 -16.99
N GLN A 195 -12.30 -20.89 -17.06
CA GLN A 195 -11.60 -19.93 -17.90
C GLN A 195 -10.12 -19.76 -17.51
N TYR A 196 -9.83 -19.72 -16.21
CA TYR A 196 -8.49 -19.44 -15.69
C TYR A 196 -7.69 -20.68 -15.32
N LYS A 197 -8.31 -21.87 -15.32
CA LYS A 197 -7.68 -23.13 -14.90
C LYS A 197 -6.32 -23.35 -15.53
N LEU A 198 -6.17 -23.16 -16.85
CA LEU A 198 -4.88 -23.39 -17.52
C LEU A 198 -3.79 -22.42 -17.04
N ALA A 199 -4.13 -21.14 -16.87
CA ALA A 199 -3.18 -20.14 -16.35
C ALA A 199 -2.74 -20.49 -14.92
N VAL A 200 -3.68 -20.91 -14.09
CA VAL A 200 -3.39 -21.35 -12.71
C VAL A 200 -2.57 -22.63 -12.70
N LEU A 201 -2.85 -23.62 -13.54
CA LEU A 201 -2.04 -24.84 -13.63
C LEU A 201 -0.58 -24.54 -14.03
N LYS A 202 -0.36 -23.58 -14.94
CA LYS A 202 1.00 -23.12 -15.28
C LYS A 202 1.71 -22.50 -14.07
N LYS A 203 1.00 -21.69 -13.28
CA LYS A 203 1.54 -21.09 -12.04
C LYS A 203 1.84 -22.15 -10.98
N VAL A 204 0.91 -23.07 -10.73
CA VAL A 204 1.09 -24.17 -9.78
C VAL A 204 2.28 -25.04 -10.18
N TYR A 205 2.39 -25.39 -11.47
CA TYR A 205 3.55 -26.11 -11.98
C TYR A 205 4.86 -25.34 -11.74
N ALA A 206 4.89 -24.05 -12.07
CA ALA A 206 6.08 -23.22 -11.84
C ALA A 206 6.45 -23.13 -10.35
N VAL A 207 5.47 -23.04 -9.43
CA VAL A 207 5.73 -23.06 -7.99
C VAL A 207 6.29 -24.39 -7.53
N THR A 208 5.73 -25.51 -8.01
CA THR A 208 6.25 -26.83 -7.65
C THR A 208 7.68 -27.05 -8.14
N GLU A 209 8.02 -26.55 -9.32
CA GLU A 209 9.39 -26.63 -9.88
C GLU A 209 10.34 -25.64 -9.20
N ARG A 210 9.86 -24.45 -8.81
CA ARG A 210 10.63 -23.47 -8.00
C ARG A 210 11.14 -24.16 -6.75
N GLY A 211 10.26 -24.93 -6.11
CA GLY A 211 10.48 -25.43 -4.76
C GLY A 211 10.24 -24.35 -3.72
N ASP A 212 10.66 -24.68 -2.50
CA ASP A 212 10.48 -23.88 -1.29
C ASP A 212 11.66 -24.08 -0.34
N TYR A 213 11.68 -23.34 0.77
CA TYR A 213 12.60 -23.52 1.88
C TYR A 213 11.94 -24.36 2.98
N VAL A 214 12.39 -25.60 3.14
CA VAL A 214 11.81 -26.58 4.08
C VAL A 214 12.94 -27.25 4.85
N ASP A 215 12.77 -27.43 6.17
CA ASP A 215 13.73 -28.10 7.05
C ASP A 215 15.17 -27.53 6.99
N GLY A 216 15.31 -26.24 6.70
CA GLY A 216 16.61 -25.56 6.63
C GLY A 216 17.29 -25.59 5.27
N GLU A 217 16.68 -26.21 4.27
CA GLU A 217 17.23 -26.35 2.92
C GLU A 217 16.27 -25.83 1.85
N PHE A 218 16.85 -25.23 0.80
CA PHE A 218 16.09 -24.94 -0.41
C PHE A 218 15.82 -26.25 -1.17
N THR A 219 14.71 -26.29 -1.90
CA THR A 219 14.34 -27.41 -2.77
C THR A 219 14.09 -26.95 -4.20
N GLY A 220 13.95 -27.89 -5.13
CA GLY A 220 13.65 -27.61 -6.53
C GLY A 220 14.72 -26.74 -7.19
N ASP A 221 14.28 -25.82 -8.05
CA ASP A 221 15.15 -24.88 -8.74
C ASP A 221 15.89 -23.90 -7.82
N LEU A 222 15.35 -23.59 -6.63
CA LEU A 222 16.05 -22.72 -5.67
C LEU A 222 17.35 -23.35 -5.16
N ALA A 223 17.43 -24.69 -5.15
CA ALA A 223 18.61 -25.45 -4.72
C ALA A 223 19.55 -25.85 -5.87
N ASN A 224 19.15 -25.62 -7.12
CA ASN A 224 19.92 -26.04 -8.29
C ASN A 224 20.85 -24.92 -8.76
N GLU A 225 22.17 -25.09 -8.63
CA GLU A 225 23.19 -24.10 -9.03
C GLU A 225 23.12 -23.70 -10.52
N ASP A 226 22.60 -24.56 -11.38
CA ASP A 226 22.41 -24.26 -12.82
C ASP A 226 21.14 -23.44 -13.09
N SER A 227 20.27 -23.28 -12.08
CA SER A 227 19.02 -22.52 -12.21
C SER A 227 19.27 -21.02 -12.11
N SER A 228 18.58 -20.26 -12.97
CA SER A 228 18.56 -18.79 -12.92
C SER A 228 18.01 -18.19 -11.62
N ILE A 229 17.30 -19.00 -10.82
CA ILE A 229 16.70 -18.58 -9.55
C ILE A 229 17.35 -19.23 -8.32
N TYR A 230 18.49 -19.91 -8.49
CA TYR A 230 19.29 -20.45 -7.39
C TYR A 230 19.47 -19.41 -6.27
N VAL A 231 19.38 -19.87 -5.02
CA VAL A 231 19.54 -19.03 -3.83
C VAL A 231 20.72 -19.52 -3.01
N LYS A 232 21.66 -18.62 -2.75
CA LYS A 232 22.76 -18.79 -1.79
C LYS A 232 22.63 -17.81 -0.64
N GLU A 233 23.38 -18.03 0.45
CA GLU A 233 23.32 -17.20 1.66
C GLU A 233 23.52 -15.70 1.36
N SER A 234 24.44 -15.36 0.46
CA SER A 234 24.69 -13.96 0.08
C SER A 234 23.46 -13.28 -0.53
N ASP A 235 22.57 -14.04 -1.18
CA ASP A 235 21.34 -13.50 -1.78
C ASP A 235 20.30 -13.17 -0.70
N ILE A 236 20.27 -13.94 0.39
CA ILE A 236 19.41 -13.69 1.55
C ILE A 236 19.87 -12.42 2.27
N VAL A 237 21.17 -12.32 2.54
CA VAL A 237 21.78 -11.11 3.14
C VAL A 237 21.53 -9.88 2.26
N THR A 238 21.77 -10.00 0.95
CA THR A 238 21.51 -8.92 -0.01
C THR A 238 20.03 -8.53 -0.01
N TYR A 239 19.11 -9.49 0.08
CA TYR A 239 17.68 -9.21 0.15
C TYR A 239 17.33 -8.44 1.42
N TYR A 240 17.80 -8.92 2.58
CA TYR A 240 17.60 -8.28 3.87
C TYR A 240 18.13 -6.84 3.87
N GLN A 241 19.39 -6.62 3.50
CA GLN A 241 20.00 -5.30 3.48
C GLN A 241 19.26 -4.30 2.58
N ASN A 242 18.70 -4.76 1.46
CA ASN A 242 18.01 -3.88 0.51
C ASN A 242 16.54 -3.63 0.84
N ASN A 243 15.85 -4.61 1.46
CA ASN A 243 14.40 -4.62 1.56
C ASN A 243 13.84 -4.65 2.98
N VAL A 244 14.64 -5.05 3.96
CA VAL A 244 14.22 -5.21 5.36
C VAL A 244 14.99 -4.25 6.26
N ALA A 245 16.31 -4.24 6.14
CA ALA A 245 17.17 -3.41 6.96
C ALA A 245 16.83 -1.92 6.83
N GLY A 246 16.79 -1.21 7.96
CA GLY A 246 16.46 0.21 8.03
C GLY A 246 14.98 0.53 7.80
N ARG A 247 14.10 -0.47 7.66
CA ARG A 247 12.66 -0.28 7.38
C ARG A 247 11.78 -0.77 8.53
N TYR A 248 11.96 -0.16 9.69
CA TYR A 248 11.21 -0.52 10.91
C TYR A 248 9.79 0.04 10.91
N ASP A 249 8.87 -0.64 11.58
CA ASP A 249 7.65 0.02 12.04
C ASP A 249 8.01 0.96 13.20
N VAL A 250 7.52 2.21 13.17
CA VAL A 250 7.82 3.25 14.17
C VAL A 250 6.56 3.62 14.92
N THR A 251 6.72 4.06 16.15
CA THR A 251 5.62 4.60 16.95
C THR A 251 5.78 6.11 17.02
N ALA A 252 4.93 6.86 16.34
CA ALA A 252 5.05 8.32 16.24
C ALA A 252 3.70 9.03 16.24
N LEU A 253 3.55 10.00 17.13
CA LEU A 253 2.46 10.97 17.11
C LEU A 253 2.73 11.99 16.00
N ILE A 254 1.94 11.93 14.93
CA ILE A 254 2.00 12.87 13.81
C ILE A 254 0.73 13.72 13.81
N ILE A 255 0.89 15.03 13.99
CA ILE A 255 -0.21 15.99 14.05
C ILE A 255 -0.20 16.82 12.76
N PRO A 256 -1.00 16.46 11.74
CA PRO A 256 -1.17 17.28 10.54
C PRO A 256 -2.06 18.48 10.84
N PHE A 257 -1.70 19.65 10.30
CA PHE A 257 -2.53 20.84 10.32
C PHE A 257 -3.09 21.14 8.93
N THR A 258 -4.36 21.50 8.89
CA THR A 258 -5.11 21.88 7.69
C THR A 258 -4.74 23.28 7.20
N SER A 259 -4.21 24.13 8.06
CA SER A 259 -3.80 25.50 7.71
C SER A 259 -2.78 26.10 8.68
N VAL A 260 -2.11 27.16 8.24
CA VAL A 260 -1.21 27.98 9.07
C VAL A 260 -1.93 28.48 10.33
N ARG A 261 -3.17 28.95 10.16
CA ARG A 261 -3.96 29.47 11.28
C ARG A 261 -4.26 28.40 12.31
N GLU A 262 -4.51 27.17 11.90
CA GLU A 262 -4.83 26.08 12.82
C GLU A 262 -3.65 25.75 13.75
N HIS A 263 -2.44 25.61 13.20
CA HIS A 263 -1.26 25.32 14.03
C HIS A 263 -0.92 26.49 14.97
N GLU A 264 -1.16 27.73 14.56
CA GLU A 264 -0.95 28.91 15.40
C GLU A 264 -1.91 28.88 16.58
N LEU A 265 -3.20 28.71 16.32
CA LEU A 265 -4.23 28.65 17.34
C LEU A 265 -4.03 27.47 18.31
N ALA A 266 -3.63 26.31 17.80
CA ALA A 266 -3.29 25.15 18.62
C ALA A 266 -2.17 25.48 19.62
N ARG A 267 -1.06 26.07 19.16
CA ARG A 267 0.03 26.51 20.06
C ARG A 267 -0.38 27.63 21.00
N TYR A 268 -1.21 28.57 20.54
CA TYR A 268 -1.66 29.71 21.35
C TYR A 268 -2.54 29.25 22.52
N LYS A 269 -3.45 28.30 22.27
CA LYS A 269 -4.34 27.75 23.31
C LYS A 269 -3.53 27.21 24.50
N TYR A 270 -2.48 26.45 24.21
CA TYR A 270 -1.60 25.87 25.22
C TYR A 270 -0.44 26.77 25.65
N ALA A 271 -0.29 27.95 25.03
CA ALA A 271 0.79 28.90 25.29
C ALA A 271 2.19 28.26 25.27
N ILE A 272 2.44 27.39 24.28
CA ILE A 272 3.75 26.78 24.07
C ILE A 272 4.49 27.45 22.91
N LYS A 273 5.80 27.65 23.03
CA LYS A 273 6.64 28.25 21.97
C LYS A 273 8.00 27.58 21.92
N SER A 274 8.53 27.35 20.73
CA SER A 274 9.87 26.79 20.56
C SER A 274 10.93 27.87 20.29
N ASN A 275 12.17 27.57 20.68
CA ASN A 275 13.35 28.39 20.35
C ASN A 275 14.07 27.88 19.10
N SER A 276 15.12 28.57 18.66
CA SER A 276 15.93 28.19 17.49
C SER A 276 16.71 26.88 17.67
N ARG A 277 16.89 26.41 18.91
CA ARG A 277 17.51 25.12 19.24
C ARG A 277 16.51 23.95 19.20
N GLY A 278 15.22 24.26 19.03
CA GLY A 278 14.14 23.27 19.01
C GLY A 278 13.65 22.83 20.39
N GLU A 279 13.96 23.58 21.44
CA GLU A 279 13.39 23.39 22.77
C GLU A 279 12.04 24.09 22.87
N TRP A 280 11.07 23.41 23.46
CA TRP A 280 9.75 23.99 23.73
C TRP A 280 9.68 24.59 25.13
N PHE A 281 8.99 25.72 25.26
CA PHE A 281 8.83 26.48 26.49
C PHE A 281 7.35 26.77 26.72
N GLU A 282 6.93 26.72 27.97
CA GLU A 282 5.65 27.32 28.39
C GLU A 282 5.86 28.82 28.56
N ILE A 283 5.08 29.63 27.84
CA ILE A 283 5.03 31.08 28.05
C ILE A 283 3.79 31.41 28.89
N PRO A 284 3.78 32.55 29.61
CA PRO A 284 2.60 32.92 30.39
C PRO A 284 1.34 32.96 29.54
N ASN A 285 0.36 32.14 29.91
CA ASN A 285 -0.89 32.03 29.18
C ASN A 285 -1.86 33.16 29.56
N ILE A 286 -1.77 34.27 28.83
CA ILE A 286 -2.58 35.49 29.06
C ILE A 286 -4.07 35.31 28.77
N SER A 287 -4.50 34.14 28.31
CA SER A 287 -5.93 33.78 28.19
C SER A 287 -6.53 33.27 29.50
N LYS A 288 -5.69 32.95 30.50
CA LYS A 288 -6.13 32.49 31.82
C LYS A 288 -6.24 33.67 32.80
N GLN A 289 -7.34 33.73 33.56
CA GLN A 289 -7.56 34.76 34.57
C GLN A 289 -6.48 34.73 35.66
N SER A 290 -6.06 33.55 36.12
CA SER A 290 -5.02 33.40 37.14
C SER A 290 -3.71 34.08 36.74
N VAL A 291 -3.28 33.93 35.49
CA VAL A 291 -2.05 34.55 34.97
C VAL A 291 -2.17 36.08 34.93
N ILE A 292 -3.34 36.60 34.54
CA ILE A 292 -3.59 38.05 34.54
C ILE A 292 -3.57 38.60 35.97
N ASP A 293 -4.15 37.89 36.93
CA ASP A 293 -4.15 38.29 38.34
C ASP A 293 -2.72 38.30 38.91
N GLU A 294 -1.90 37.31 38.58
CA GLU A 294 -0.47 37.28 38.93
C GLU A 294 0.28 38.48 38.34
N ILE A 295 0.10 38.78 37.06
CA ILE A 295 0.72 39.93 36.38
C ILE A 295 0.36 41.26 37.05
N LYS A 296 -0.89 41.41 37.50
CA LYS A 296 -1.37 42.61 38.22
C LYS A 296 -0.76 42.72 39.61
N ALA A 297 -0.73 41.62 40.35
CA ALA A 297 -0.30 41.59 41.75
C ALA A 297 1.24 41.67 41.91
N GLY A 298 1.99 41.18 40.92
CA GLY A 298 3.44 41.01 41.03
C GLY A 298 4.28 42.21 40.59
N ASN A 299 5.38 42.39 41.31
CA ASN A 299 6.51 43.23 40.91
C ASN A 299 7.62 42.33 40.34
N TYR A 300 7.45 41.91 39.10
CA TYR A 300 8.43 41.11 38.36
C TYR A 300 9.45 41.99 37.65
N LEU A 301 10.66 41.50 37.47
CA LEU A 301 11.64 42.14 36.59
C LEU A 301 11.23 41.96 35.13
N ASP A 302 11.59 42.92 34.26
CA ASP A 302 11.34 42.84 32.82
C ASP A 302 11.96 41.60 32.15
N THR A 303 12.88 40.91 32.84
CA THR A 303 13.52 39.67 32.38
C THR A 303 12.75 38.41 32.75
N ASP A 304 11.91 38.47 33.79
CA ASP A 304 11.15 37.32 34.29
C ASP A 304 10.00 36.99 33.32
N PRO A 305 9.51 35.74 33.27
CA PRO A 305 8.48 35.36 32.29
C PRO A 305 7.22 36.23 32.39
N LEU A 306 6.71 36.44 33.61
CA LEU A 306 5.54 37.28 33.88
C LEU A 306 5.84 38.79 33.71
N GLY A 307 7.06 39.23 34.00
CA GLY A 307 7.46 40.63 33.77
C GLY A 307 7.58 40.97 32.29
N LYS A 308 8.13 40.07 31.47
CA LYS A 308 8.11 40.17 30.00
C LYS A 308 6.67 40.25 29.48
N ALA A 309 5.79 39.37 29.98
CA ALA A 309 4.39 39.41 29.59
C ALA A 309 3.72 40.74 29.96
N LYS A 310 3.92 41.22 31.19
CA LYS A 310 3.47 42.53 31.66
C LYS A 310 3.96 43.67 30.77
N LYS A 311 5.24 43.65 30.39
CA LYS A 311 5.84 44.65 29.50
C LYS A 311 5.17 44.64 28.13
N ILE A 312 4.98 43.47 27.50
CA ILE A 312 4.33 43.36 26.19
C ILE A 312 2.88 43.85 26.26
N LEU A 313 2.16 43.54 27.34
CA LEU A 313 0.75 43.94 27.50
C LEU A 313 0.60 45.45 27.70
N THR A 314 1.51 46.08 28.44
CA THR A 314 1.39 47.50 28.87
C THR A 314 2.16 48.50 28.00
N SER A 315 3.14 48.04 27.22
CA SER A 315 3.90 48.93 26.34
C SER A 315 3.01 49.53 25.25
N PRO A 316 3.21 50.79 24.83
CA PRO A 316 2.36 51.47 23.86
C PRO A 316 2.22 50.72 22.53
N VAL A 317 1.06 50.81 21.90
CA VAL A 317 0.83 50.25 20.55
C VAL A 317 1.72 50.97 19.54
N GLY A 318 2.39 50.20 18.68
CA GLY A 318 3.29 50.75 17.66
C GLY A 318 4.02 49.64 16.90
N THR A 319 5.00 50.02 16.08
CA THR A 319 5.75 49.09 15.21
C THR A 319 7.20 48.87 15.64
N SER A 320 7.65 49.53 16.71
CA SER A 320 9.00 49.37 17.27
C SER A 320 9.17 48.04 18.01
N ALA A 321 10.42 47.63 18.23
CA ALA A 321 10.73 46.46 19.06
C ALA A 321 10.11 46.56 20.47
N ASP A 322 10.07 47.78 21.02
CA ASP A 322 9.51 48.08 22.34
C ASP A 322 7.99 48.31 22.35
N SER A 323 7.30 48.19 21.22
CA SER A 323 5.83 48.34 21.22
C SER A 323 5.13 47.14 21.83
N GLY A 324 3.93 47.36 22.38
CA GLY A 324 3.09 46.34 22.99
C GLY A 324 1.63 46.48 22.60
N LEU A 325 0.75 46.06 23.50
CA LEU A 325 -0.71 46.11 23.32
C LEU A 325 -1.37 47.35 23.92
N GLY A 326 -0.62 48.17 24.67
CA GLY A 326 -1.07 49.46 25.18
C GLY A 326 -2.14 49.41 26.27
N TYR A 327 -2.31 48.27 26.96
CA TYR A 327 -3.25 48.17 28.08
C TYR A 327 -2.70 48.87 29.32
N THR A 328 -3.60 49.45 30.12
CA THR A 328 -3.25 49.85 31.49
C THR A 328 -3.37 48.65 32.43
N LEU A 329 -2.56 48.62 33.49
CA LEU A 329 -2.53 47.50 34.44
C LEU A 329 -3.93 47.19 35.04
N ASP A 330 -4.66 48.25 35.39
CA ASP A 330 -6.02 48.14 35.96
C ASP A 330 -7.02 47.53 34.99
N ASN A 331 -6.82 47.72 33.69
CA ASN A 331 -7.73 47.27 32.63
C ASN A 331 -7.32 45.92 31.99
N LEU A 332 -6.25 45.28 32.47
CA LEU A 332 -5.88 43.96 31.96
C LEU A 332 -7.01 42.96 32.24
N LYS A 333 -7.36 42.21 31.20
CA LYS A 333 -8.33 41.12 31.21
C LYS A 333 -7.77 39.96 30.41
N PRO A 334 -8.27 38.73 30.61
CA PRO A 334 -7.87 37.61 29.78
C PRO A 334 -8.08 37.92 28.30
N ILE A 335 -7.08 37.59 27.50
CA ILE A 335 -7.09 37.80 26.05
C ILE A 335 -7.35 36.44 25.39
N ASP A 336 -8.41 36.35 24.58
CA ASP A 336 -8.75 35.11 23.87
C ASP A 336 -7.59 34.71 22.95
N TYR A 337 -7.16 33.45 23.05
CA TYR A 337 -6.07 32.91 22.24
C TYR A 337 -6.35 32.94 20.74
N ARG A 338 -7.61 33.13 20.33
CA ARG A 338 -8.03 33.30 18.93
C ARG A 338 -7.89 34.72 18.39
N SER A 339 -7.54 35.68 19.23
CA SER A 339 -7.54 37.10 18.88
C SER A 339 -6.21 37.57 18.27
N GLU A 340 -6.24 38.67 17.52
CA GLU A 340 -5.04 39.30 16.97
C GLU A 340 -4.13 39.87 18.07
N GLU A 341 -4.69 40.28 19.21
CA GLU A 341 -3.91 40.73 20.36
C GLU A 341 -3.07 39.58 20.94
N PHE A 342 -3.62 38.36 21.02
CA PHE A 342 -2.86 37.20 21.47
C PHE A 342 -1.76 36.84 20.48
N ALA A 343 -2.04 36.85 19.17
CA ALA A 343 -1.02 36.62 18.15
C ALA A 343 0.13 37.64 18.24
N THR A 344 -0.20 38.92 18.47
CA THR A 344 0.78 39.99 18.69
C THR A 344 1.62 39.72 19.94
N TYR A 345 0.99 39.35 21.07
CA TYR A 345 1.68 38.96 22.29
C TYR A 345 2.65 37.79 22.04
N TYR A 346 2.15 36.71 21.43
CA TYR A 346 2.93 35.50 21.15
C TYR A 346 4.12 35.81 20.26
N SER A 347 3.94 36.62 19.21
CA SER A 347 5.02 37.01 18.29
C SER A 347 6.14 37.79 18.99
N LYS A 348 5.78 38.74 19.87
CA LYS A 348 6.71 39.61 20.60
C LYS A 348 7.41 38.91 21.77
N TYR A 349 6.81 37.85 22.32
CA TYR A 349 7.41 37.11 23.42
C TYR A 349 8.68 36.40 22.96
N THR A 350 9.84 36.90 23.38
CA THR A 350 11.15 36.32 23.06
C THR A 350 11.59 35.38 24.18
N ILE A 351 11.97 34.16 23.81
CA ILE A 351 12.43 33.14 24.74
C ILE A 351 13.86 33.48 25.19
N ASN A 352 14.08 33.40 26.50
CA ASN A 352 15.38 33.45 27.15
C ASN A 352 15.60 32.11 27.87
N SER A 353 16.43 31.24 27.30
CA SER A 353 16.70 29.90 27.82
C SER A 353 17.31 29.85 29.24
N THR A 354 17.76 30.98 29.81
CA THR A 354 18.26 31.05 31.19
C THR A 354 17.16 31.32 32.21
N VAL A 355 16.05 31.94 31.79
CA VAL A 355 15.00 32.42 32.70
C VAL A 355 13.65 31.76 32.41
N ASP A 356 13.34 31.49 31.14
CA ASP A 356 12.14 30.74 30.78
C ASP A 356 12.34 29.26 31.05
N LYS A 357 11.30 28.64 31.63
CA LYS A 357 11.30 27.21 31.93
C LYS A 357 11.03 26.43 30.64
N SER A 358 12.03 25.67 30.17
CA SER A 358 11.80 24.69 29.11
C SER A 358 10.80 23.65 29.60
N LEU A 359 9.95 23.19 28.70
CA LEU A 359 9.13 22.01 28.96
C LEU A 359 10.05 20.83 29.27
N ASP A 360 9.67 20.09 30.30
CA ASP A 360 10.32 18.85 30.68
C ASP A 360 10.06 17.81 29.59
N ASP A 361 11.12 17.18 29.11
CA ASP A 361 11.12 16.15 28.08
C ASP A 361 11.71 14.83 28.59
N SER A 362 11.90 14.71 29.91
CA SER A 362 12.30 13.45 30.55
C SER A 362 11.22 12.37 30.44
N ALA A 363 11.63 11.12 30.56
CA ALA A 363 10.72 9.97 30.51
C ALA A 363 9.62 10.02 31.59
N GLU A 364 9.89 10.58 32.78
CA GLU A 364 8.95 10.57 33.91
C GLU A 364 7.91 11.71 33.86
N ASN A 365 8.25 12.87 33.29
CA ASN A 365 7.44 14.09 33.35
C ASN A 365 7.36 14.78 31.98
N ASN A 366 7.11 14.02 30.91
CA ASN A 366 7.20 14.52 29.54
C ASN A 366 6.10 15.54 29.18
N LEU A 367 6.34 16.81 29.50
CA LEU A 367 5.45 17.93 29.23
C LEU A 367 5.32 18.20 27.73
N VAL A 368 6.36 17.95 26.93
CA VAL A 368 6.28 18.12 25.47
C VAL A 368 5.25 17.16 24.88
N LEU A 369 5.34 15.87 25.23
CA LEU A 369 4.37 14.86 24.83
C LEU A 369 2.97 15.19 25.34
N PHE A 370 2.83 15.60 26.60
CA PHE A 370 1.55 16.02 27.18
C PHE A 370 0.86 17.09 26.33
N TYR A 371 1.55 18.19 25.98
CA TYR A 371 0.95 19.26 25.19
C TYR A 371 0.71 18.85 23.74
N PHE A 372 1.57 18.02 23.14
CA PHE A 372 1.36 17.53 21.78
C PHE A 372 0.13 16.62 21.70
N LEU A 373 -0.03 15.68 22.64
CA LEU A 373 -1.23 14.86 22.76
C LEU A 373 -2.47 15.72 23.02
N SER A 374 -2.35 16.74 23.87
CA SER A 374 -3.46 17.67 24.14
C SER A 374 -3.91 18.41 22.87
N ILE A 375 -2.96 18.85 22.03
CA ILE A 375 -3.25 19.43 20.72
C ILE A 375 -3.92 18.41 19.80
N TYR A 376 -3.42 17.17 19.77
CA TYR A 376 -3.99 16.11 18.95
C TYR A 376 -5.44 15.81 19.36
N ASP A 377 -5.70 15.69 20.67
CA ASP A 377 -7.02 15.44 21.24
C ASP A 377 -8.01 16.56 20.92
N ASP A 378 -7.59 17.81 21.04
CA ASP A 378 -8.40 18.97 20.68
C ASP A 378 -8.81 19.00 19.19
N LEU A 379 -7.90 18.60 18.31
CA LEU A 379 -8.13 18.64 16.86
C LEU A 379 -8.97 17.45 16.38
N ASN A 380 -8.80 16.29 17.00
CA ASN A 380 -9.41 15.03 16.56
C ASN A 380 -10.57 14.55 17.44
N GLY A 381 -10.83 15.21 18.57
CA GLY A 381 -11.87 14.82 19.52
C GLY A 381 -11.54 13.53 20.28
N THR A 382 -10.26 13.26 20.51
CA THR A 382 -9.76 12.07 21.24
C THR A 382 -9.43 12.40 22.71
N ASN A 383 -8.91 11.42 23.48
CA ASN A 383 -8.57 11.61 24.90
C ASN A 383 -7.32 10.80 25.30
N TYR A 384 -6.23 10.98 24.57
CA TYR A 384 -4.95 10.32 24.85
C TYR A 384 -4.16 11.04 25.94
N ALA A 385 -4.16 12.37 25.96
CA ALA A 385 -3.52 13.17 26.99
C ALA A 385 -4.17 12.94 28.37
N PRO A 386 -3.40 12.94 29.46
CA PRO A 386 -3.93 12.99 30.82
C PRO A 386 -4.82 14.23 31.01
N GLU A 387 -5.85 14.11 31.86
CA GLU A 387 -6.82 15.20 32.09
C GLU A 387 -6.21 16.44 32.75
N SER A 388 -5.09 16.28 33.46
CA SER A 388 -4.38 17.36 34.13
C SER A 388 -2.88 17.09 34.22
N LEU A 389 -2.11 18.13 34.53
CA LEU A 389 -0.67 18.02 34.77
C LEU A 389 -0.33 17.22 36.04
N ASP A 390 -1.26 17.04 36.97
CA ASP A 390 -1.05 16.24 38.18
C ASP A 390 -0.92 14.74 37.86
N ASN A 391 -1.41 14.33 36.69
CA ASN A 391 -1.42 12.95 36.20
C ASN A 391 -0.38 12.71 35.08
N ILE A 392 0.61 13.58 34.95
CA ILE A 392 1.61 13.50 33.87
C ILE A 392 2.43 12.20 33.90
N ASN A 393 2.58 11.60 35.09
CA ASN A 393 3.25 10.33 35.29
C ASN A 393 2.58 9.18 34.53
N GLU A 394 1.29 9.28 34.16
CA GLU A 394 0.61 8.29 33.29
C GLU A 394 1.23 8.20 31.88
N LEU A 395 2.06 9.17 31.47
CA LEU A 395 2.79 9.17 30.21
C LEU A 395 4.18 8.50 30.30
N ALA A 396 4.59 8.06 31.49
CA ALA A 396 5.87 7.38 31.68
C ALA A 396 5.90 6.01 30.99
N VAL A 397 7.08 5.57 30.57
CA VAL A 397 7.28 4.27 29.92
C VAL A 397 6.86 3.14 30.88
N GLY A 398 6.06 2.21 30.37
CA GLY A 398 5.52 1.08 31.15
C GLY A 398 4.17 1.34 31.83
N GLU A 399 3.66 2.57 31.81
CA GLU A 399 2.32 2.88 32.31
C GLU A 399 1.23 2.52 31.30
N SER A 400 0.05 2.09 31.80
CA SER A 400 -1.04 1.60 30.95
C SER A 400 -1.49 2.60 29.88
N ARG A 401 -1.53 3.90 30.20
CA ARG A 401 -1.90 4.95 29.24
C ARG A 401 -0.81 5.11 28.17
N ARG A 402 0.47 5.02 28.55
CA ARG A 402 1.58 5.06 27.61
C ARG A 402 1.53 3.90 26.61
N THR A 403 1.25 2.68 27.08
CA THR A 403 1.08 1.51 26.18
C THR A 403 -0.08 1.71 25.19
N LEU A 404 -1.23 2.23 25.66
CA LEU A 404 -2.36 2.53 24.78
C LEU A 404 -2.02 3.57 23.69
N ILE A 405 -1.21 4.57 24.03
CA ILE A 405 -0.71 5.57 23.08
C ILE A 405 0.23 4.91 22.06
N GLU A 406 1.15 4.06 22.52
CA GLU A 406 2.10 3.39 21.64
C GLU A 406 1.43 2.44 20.65
N GLU A 407 0.41 1.71 21.10
CA GLU A 407 -0.41 0.88 20.21
C GLU A 407 -1.21 1.73 19.20
N ALA A 408 -1.80 2.84 19.64
CA ALA A 408 -2.63 3.69 18.79
C ALA A 408 -1.83 4.47 17.72
N PHE A 409 -0.56 4.76 17.99
CA PHE A 409 0.31 5.54 17.09
C PHE A 409 1.41 4.70 16.42
N LYS A 410 1.25 3.38 16.40
CA LYS A 410 2.13 2.50 15.64
C LYS A 410 1.89 2.69 14.13
N LEU A 411 2.96 3.00 13.41
CA LEU A 411 2.96 3.29 11.98
C LEU A 411 3.95 2.37 11.27
N SER A 412 3.47 1.68 10.25
CA SER A 412 4.35 0.87 9.42
C SER A 412 5.19 1.72 8.47
N TYR A 413 6.37 1.22 8.08
CA TYR A 413 7.22 1.86 7.07
C TYR A 413 6.45 2.18 5.77
N ASP A 414 5.53 1.28 5.41
CA ASP A 414 4.67 1.34 4.23
C ASP A 414 3.27 1.90 4.51
N SER A 415 3.06 2.58 5.63
CA SER A 415 1.80 3.24 5.94
C SER A 415 1.46 4.32 4.90
N ASN A 416 0.16 4.56 4.67
CA ASN A 416 -0.32 5.55 3.70
C ASN A 416 0.27 6.95 3.93
N ILE A 417 0.49 7.34 5.19
CA ILE A 417 1.09 8.64 5.52
C ILE A 417 2.54 8.75 5.04
N PHE A 418 3.33 7.68 5.15
CA PHE A 418 4.72 7.66 4.69
C PHE A 418 4.86 7.40 3.19
N LYS A 419 4.03 6.53 2.61
CA LYS A 419 3.98 6.31 1.15
C LYS A 419 3.68 7.62 0.40
N ASN A 420 2.75 8.41 0.91
CA ASN A 420 2.35 9.68 0.30
C ASN A 420 3.29 10.85 0.65
N ASN A 421 4.14 10.72 1.68
CA ASN A 421 5.01 11.78 2.14
C ASN A 421 6.38 11.23 2.59
N ALA A 422 7.25 10.95 1.60
CA ALA A 422 8.59 10.41 1.85
C ALA A 422 9.47 11.36 2.67
N GLU A 423 9.31 12.68 2.52
CA GLU A 423 10.05 13.68 3.33
C GLU A 423 9.67 13.60 4.81
N LEU A 424 8.38 13.44 5.10
CA LEU A 424 7.89 13.22 6.47
C LEU A 424 8.43 11.91 7.04
N ARG A 425 8.45 10.82 6.25
CA ARG A 425 9.07 9.56 6.68
C ARG A 425 10.53 9.77 7.04
N SER A 426 11.33 10.33 6.13
CA SER A 426 12.75 10.61 6.39
C SER A 426 12.95 11.50 7.62
N TYR A 427 12.05 12.45 7.87
CA TYR A 427 12.10 13.28 9.07
C TYR A 427 11.85 12.47 10.35
N VAL A 428 10.81 11.63 10.38
CA VAL A 428 10.47 10.79 11.54
C VAL A 428 11.61 9.82 11.86
N TYR A 429 12.19 9.18 10.84
CA TYR A 429 13.31 8.24 11.02
C TYR A 429 14.61 8.95 11.42
N GLY A 430 14.72 10.25 11.17
CA GLY A 430 15.83 11.09 11.65
C GLY A 430 15.63 11.67 13.05
N LEU A 431 14.45 11.51 13.66
CA LEU A 431 14.25 11.79 15.09
C LEU A 431 14.90 10.68 15.92
N ASP A 432 15.23 10.96 17.17
CA ASP A 432 16.02 10.04 17.98
C ASP A 432 15.32 9.78 19.32
N LYS A 433 14.92 8.52 19.55
CA LYS A 433 14.25 8.11 20.79
C LYS A 433 15.21 8.13 21.96
N GLU A 434 16.52 7.94 21.76
CA GLU A 434 17.48 7.77 22.86
C GLU A 434 17.63 9.04 23.70
N SER A 435 17.35 10.21 23.13
CA SER A 435 17.24 11.45 23.90
C SER A 435 16.15 11.45 24.98
N LEU A 436 15.22 10.48 24.98
CA LEU A 436 14.26 10.25 26.07
C LEU A 436 14.93 9.68 27.32
N TYR A 437 16.06 8.96 27.16
CA TYR A 437 16.65 8.11 28.20
C TYR A 437 17.98 8.64 28.76
N TYR A 438 18.60 9.64 28.11
CA TYR A 438 19.82 10.29 28.59
C TYR A 438 19.54 11.62 29.27
N SER A 439 19.93 11.72 30.55
CA SER A 439 19.71 12.91 31.41
C SER A 439 20.54 14.14 31.01
N THR A 440 21.53 14.01 30.13
CA THR A 440 22.43 15.09 29.74
C THR A 440 22.09 15.63 28.35
N LYS A 441 21.30 16.71 28.34
CA LYS A 441 21.05 17.55 27.17
C LYS A 441 22.40 17.94 26.54
N ASN A 442 22.72 17.39 25.37
CA ASN A 442 23.86 17.70 24.49
C ASN A 442 25.19 16.94 24.73
N GLU A 443 25.22 15.83 25.47
CA GLU A 443 26.40 14.97 25.45
C GLU A 443 26.34 14.04 24.22
N PRO A 444 27.45 13.89 23.46
CA PRO A 444 27.52 12.88 22.43
C PRO A 444 27.40 11.48 23.06
N ASN A 445 26.79 10.54 22.34
CA ASN A 445 26.88 9.12 22.68
C ASN A 445 28.34 8.63 22.60
N GLU A 446 28.59 7.34 22.91
CA GLU A 446 29.94 6.75 22.88
C GLU A 446 30.62 6.89 21.51
N ASP A 447 29.85 7.08 20.43
CA ASP A 447 30.31 7.28 19.05
C ASP A 447 30.50 8.75 18.64
N GLY A 448 30.33 9.71 19.55
CA GLY A 448 30.52 11.13 19.25
C GLY A 448 29.33 11.81 18.55
N VAL A 449 28.16 11.16 18.48
CA VAL A 449 26.93 11.71 17.89
C VAL A 449 26.11 12.40 18.99
N THR A 450 25.84 13.69 18.83
CA THR A 450 24.91 14.40 19.72
C THR A 450 23.48 13.94 19.46
N PHE A 451 22.81 13.39 20.48
CA PHE A 451 21.44 12.90 20.37
C PHE A 451 20.48 13.90 19.72
N GLY A 452 19.68 13.43 18.78
CA GLY A 452 18.55 14.17 18.23
C GLY A 452 17.44 14.29 19.28
N ARG A 453 16.52 15.26 19.18
CA ARG A 453 15.34 15.28 20.06
C ARG A 453 14.29 14.31 19.52
N PRO A 454 13.41 13.74 20.36
CA PRO A 454 12.40 12.78 19.91
C PRO A 454 11.18 13.51 19.31
N TYR A 455 11.26 14.82 19.08
CA TYR A 455 10.14 15.62 18.62
C TYR A 455 10.57 16.74 17.68
N SER A 456 9.60 17.24 16.93
CA SER A 456 9.80 18.32 15.99
C SER A 456 10.20 19.61 16.70
N ARG A 457 11.30 20.22 16.25
CA ARG A 457 11.87 21.47 16.81
C ARG A 457 10.93 22.67 16.70
N GLN A 458 10.07 22.64 15.71
CA GLN A 458 9.04 23.62 15.39
C GLN A 458 8.04 22.92 14.46
N VAL A 459 6.93 23.59 14.13
CA VAL A 459 6.04 23.10 13.07
C VAL A 459 6.83 22.99 11.78
N GLN A 460 6.96 21.76 11.27
CA GLN A 460 7.64 21.46 10.02
C GLN A 460 6.64 21.50 8.87
N THR A 461 7.11 21.81 7.67
CA THR A 461 6.27 21.77 6.47
C THR A 461 6.83 20.72 5.53
N PHE A 462 6.02 19.72 5.20
CA PHE A 462 6.35 18.66 4.24
C PHE A 462 5.22 18.59 3.23
N ASN A 463 5.55 18.61 1.94
CA ASN A 463 4.56 18.58 0.85
C ASN A 463 3.38 19.59 1.04
N SER A 464 3.70 20.83 1.43
CA SER A 464 2.72 21.91 1.70
C SER A 464 1.75 21.67 2.88
N VAL A 465 1.90 20.58 3.63
CA VAL A 465 1.17 20.32 4.87
C VAL A 465 2.09 20.57 6.06
N GLN A 466 1.54 21.12 7.13
CA GLN A 466 2.29 21.47 8.33
C GLN A 466 2.11 20.40 9.40
N TYR A 467 3.18 20.06 10.11
CA TYR A 467 3.20 18.95 11.07
C TYR A 467 3.88 19.33 12.38
N LEU A 468 3.33 18.83 13.49
CA LEU A 468 4.12 18.50 14.68
C LEU A 468 4.31 16.99 14.72
N VAL A 469 5.51 16.56 15.11
CA VAL A 469 5.87 15.14 15.17
C VAL A 469 6.51 14.86 16.52
N TYR A 470 6.16 13.73 17.11
CA TYR A 470 6.80 13.19 18.30
C TYR A 470 7.01 11.68 18.09
N LEU A 471 8.25 11.24 18.14
CA LEU A 471 8.69 9.85 18.10
C LEU A 471 8.62 9.26 19.51
N LEU A 472 7.81 8.22 19.67
CA LEU A 472 7.66 7.46 20.91
C LEU A 472 8.66 6.29 20.93
N ASP A 473 8.78 5.60 19.79
CA ASP A 473 9.72 4.50 19.57
C ASP A 473 10.11 4.44 18.07
N ASP A 474 11.38 4.21 17.78
CA ASP A 474 11.91 4.04 16.41
C ASP A 474 12.16 2.58 16.03
N ASN A 475 12.07 1.66 17.00
CA ASN A 475 12.28 0.23 16.82
C ASN A 475 13.55 -0.13 16.04
N ARG A 476 14.60 0.70 16.09
CA ARG A 476 15.87 0.48 15.36
C ARG A 476 16.64 -0.73 15.87
N GLU A 477 16.49 -1.01 17.16
CA GLU A 477 17.05 -2.18 17.83
C GLU A 477 16.61 -3.51 17.17
N ALA A 478 15.55 -3.49 16.35
CA ALA A 478 15.14 -4.65 15.57
C ALA A 478 16.17 -5.09 14.50
N ASP A 479 17.14 -4.25 14.11
CA ASP A 479 18.25 -4.66 13.25
C ASP A 479 19.56 -4.94 14.01
N ASP A 480 19.58 -4.70 15.33
CA ASP A 480 20.76 -4.96 16.13
C ASP A 480 21.03 -6.47 16.18
N ASP A 481 22.31 -6.83 16.07
CA ASP A 481 22.80 -8.20 16.09
C ASP A 481 22.16 -9.14 15.04
N VAL A 482 21.56 -8.61 13.95
CA VAL A 482 20.96 -9.45 12.90
C VAL A 482 22.01 -10.07 11.97
N LEU A 483 23.04 -9.32 11.60
CA LEU A 483 24.13 -9.78 10.74
C LEU A 483 25.43 -9.91 11.54
N ASP A 484 26.17 -11.00 11.30
CA ASP A 484 27.57 -11.12 11.69
C ASP A 484 28.45 -10.51 10.59
N GLU A 485 28.99 -9.33 10.88
CA GLU A 485 29.89 -8.58 10.00
C GLU A 485 31.37 -8.72 10.40
N SER A 486 31.73 -9.72 11.20
CA SER A 486 33.11 -9.95 11.66
C SER A 486 34.10 -10.21 10.51
N ASP A 487 33.62 -10.80 9.41
CA ASP A 487 34.33 -10.89 8.13
C ASP A 487 33.58 -10.11 7.03
N PRO A 488 34.11 -8.96 6.55
CA PRO A 488 33.51 -8.18 5.47
C PRO A 488 33.35 -8.93 4.14
N LEU A 489 34.03 -10.07 3.96
CA LEU A 489 33.93 -10.91 2.77
C LEU A 489 32.87 -12.02 2.90
N GLU A 490 32.40 -12.29 4.12
CA GLU A 490 31.46 -13.37 4.43
C GLU A 490 30.43 -12.89 5.47
N ILE A 491 29.66 -11.86 5.11
CA ILE A 491 28.55 -11.40 5.93
C ILE A 491 27.46 -12.46 5.92
N VAL A 492 27.06 -12.92 7.10
CA VAL A 492 26.00 -13.92 7.32
C VAL A 492 25.04 -13.44 8.39
N PHE A 493 23.89 -14.11 8.53
CA PHE A 493 23.03 -13.86 9.68
C PHE A 493 23.69 -14.37 10.96
N ALA A 494 23.51 -13.65 12.06
CA ALA A 494 23.98 -14.07 13.36
C ALA A 494 23.22 -15.31 13.87
N GLU A 495 23.83 -16.05 14.79
CA GLU A 495 23.30 -17.31 15.34
C GLU A 495 22.29 -17.12 16.49
N ASN A 496 21.84 -15.90 16.75
CA ASN A 496 20.85 -15.63 17.80
C ASN A 496 19.41 -15.82 17.28
N ASP A 497 18.48 -16.09 18.20
CA ASP A 497 17.08 -16.42 17.87
C ASP A 497 16.43 -15.31 17.01
N HIS A 498 16.67 -14.05 17.34
CA HIS A 498 16.12 -12.89 16.62
C HIS A 498 16.62 -12.82 15.17
N ALA A 499 17.92 -12.95 14.94
CA ALA A 499 18.52 -12.98 13.62
C ALA A 499 17.98 -14.13 12.75
N GLN A 500 17.73 -15.30 13.36
CA GLN A 500 17.15 -16.44 12.65
C GLN A 500 15.67 -16.24 12.29
N GLU A 501 14.88 -15.58 13.15
CA GLU A 501 13.51 -15.18 12.82
C GLU A 501 13.48 -14.21 11.63
N VAL A 502 14.32 -13.17 11.67
CA VAL A 502 14.45 -12.20 10.57
C VAL A 502 14.95 -12.87 9.30
N ARG A 503 15.89 -13.82 9.41
CA ARG A 503 16.38 -14.62 8.28
C ARG A 503 15.26 -15.41 7.62
N LEU A 504 14.42 -16.09 8.41
CA LEU A 504 13.30 -16.87 7.89
C LEU A 504 12.27 -15.97 7.18
N GLU A 505 11.98 -14.80 7.73
CA GLU A 505 11.10 -13.84 7.07
C GLU A 505 11.70 -13.33 5.74
N ALA A 506 12.99 -12.99 5.74
CA ALA A 506 13.71 -12.58 4.54
C ALA A 506 13.73 -13.69 3.48
N ILE A 507 13.94 -14.96 3.88
CA ILE A 507 13.87 -16.12 2.99
C ILE A 507 12.49 -16.25 2.37
N LYS A 508 11.42 -16.21 3.18
CA LYS A 508 10.03 -16.34 2.67
C LYS A 508 9.76 -15.30 1.58
N LYS A 509 10.05 -14.03 1.87
CA LYS A 509 9.87 -12.92 0.92
C LYS A 509 10.78 -13.03 -0.30
N LEU A 510 12.02 -13.49 -0.14
CA LEU A 510 12.94 -13.75 -1.25
C LEU A 510 12.39 -14.86 -2.16
N VAL A 511 11.98 -15.99 -1.61
CA VAL A 511 11.40 -17.13 -2.35
C VAL A 511 10.18 -16.69 -3.15
N ASP A 512 9.27 -15.94 -2.54
CA ASP A 512 8.10 -15.39 -3.22
C ASP A 512 8.48 -14.46 -4.37
N SER A 513 9.50 -13.61 -4.19
CA SER A 513 9.99 -12.73 -5.25
C SER A 513 10.57 -13.46 -6.47
N LYS A 514 10.99 -14.73 -6.33
CA LYS A 514 11.52 -15.54 -7.44
C LYS A 514 10.41 -16.03 -8.40
N LEU A 515 9.14 -16.04 -7.98
CA LEU A 515 8.01 -16.46 -8.82
C LEU A 515 7.58 -15.32 -9.77
N THR A 516 8.43 -14.99 -10.73
CA THR A 516 8.14 -13.92 -11.70
C THR A 516 7.33 -14.43 -12.89
N ALA A 517 6.63 -13.54 -13.59
CA ALA A 517 5.93 -13.87 -14.84
C ALA A 517 6.87 -14.46 -15.91
N SER A 518 8.14 -14.02 -15.92
CA SER A 518 9.18 -14.55 -16.81
C SER A 518 9.53 -15.99 -16.44
N TYR A 519 9.71 -16.28 -15.15
CA TYR A 519 10.00 -17.63 -14.67
C TYR A 519 8.83 -18.60 -14.95
N ILE A 520 7.59 -18.18 -14.67
CA ILE A 520 6.39 -18.99 -14.98
C ILE A 520 6.32 -19.29 -16.49
N SER A 521 6.57 -18.29 -17.34
CA SER A 521 6.54 -18.47 -18.79
C SER A 521 7.66 -19.40 -19.28
N SER A 522 8.85 -19.30 -18.70
CA SER A 522 9.97 -20.20 -19.01
C SER A 522 9.62 -21.64 -18.66
N LYS A 523 9.19 -21.92 -17.42
CA LYS A 523 8.84 -23.27 -16.98
C LYS A 523 7.67 -23.86 -17.75
N ALA A 524 6.68 -23.04 -18.10
CA ALA A 524 5.59 -23.50 -18.92
C ALA A 524 6.07 -23.91 -20.33
N SER A 525 6.98 -23.14 -20.92
CA SER A 525 7.58 -23.45 -22.23
C SER A 525 8.45 -24.70 -22.16
N ASP A 526 9.27 -24.84 -21.11
CA ASP A 526 10.12 -26.00 -20.89
C ASP A 526 9.29 -27.29 -20.77
N LYS A 527 8.16 -27.26 -20.05
CA LYS A 527 7.26 -28.43 -19.96
C LYS A 527 6.69 -28.79 -21.33
N ILE A 528 6.26 -27.80 -22.14
CA ILE A 528 5.75 -28.03 -23.49
C ILE A 528 6.84 -28.65 -24.39
N ASP A 529 8.05 -28.09 -24.36
CA ASP A 529 9.17 -28.53 -25.21
C ASP A 529 9.70 -29.92 -24.84
N ASN A 530 9.56 -30.32 -23.57
CA ASN A 530 9.99 -31.62 -23.05
C ASN A 530 8.88 -32.68 -23.09
N THR A 531 7.63 -32.30 -23.37
CA THR A 531 6.52 -33.24 -23.53
C THR A 531 6.45 -33.77 -24.95
N GLU A 532 6.45 -35.09 -25.11
CA GLU A 532 6.24 -35.71 -26.43
C GLU A 532 4.77 -35.58 -26.86
N ILE A 533 4.51 -34.80 -27.91
CA ILE A 533 3.17 -34.55 -28.43
C ILE A 533 2.97 -35.29 -29.76
N ASN A 534 2.13 -36.32 -29.75
CA ASN A 534 1.80 -37.13 -30.91
C ASN A 534 0.51 -36.63 -31.61
N ILE A 535 0.66 -35.86 -32.70
CA ILE A 535 -0.46 -35.40 -33.55
C ILE A 535 -0.61 -36.32 -34.76
N TYR A 536 -1.63 -37.18 -34.77
CA TYR A 536 -1.87 -38.15 -35.85
C TYR A 536 -2.43 -37.53 -37.14
N ASP A 537 -3.11 -36.39 -37.05
CA ASP A 537 -3.64 -35.68 -38.22
C ASP A 537 -2.52 -34.84 -38.89
N PRO A 538 -2.18 -35.11 -40.17
CA PRO A 538 -1.09 -34.40 -40.85
C PRO A 538 -1.35 -32.90 -41.03
N ILE A 539 -2.60 -32.47 -41.20
CA ILE A 539 -2.95 -31.05 -41.38
C ILE A 539 -2.79 -30.32 -40.05
N ILE A 540 -3.28 -30.90 -38.96
CA ILE A 540 -3.13 -30.32 -37.61
C ILE A 540 -1.65 -30.28 -37.23
N ARG A 541 -0.87 -31.30 -37.60
CA ARG A 541 0.58 -31.38 -37.37
C ARG A 541 1.32 -30.27 -38.08
N ASP A 542 1.04 -30.02 -39.36
CA ASP A 542 1.66 -28.93 -40.12
C ASP A 542 1.27 -27.55 -39.54
N ILE A 543 0.03 -27.40 -39.09
CA ILE A 543 -0.44 -26.17 -38.42
C ILE A 543 0.33 -25.94 -37.10
N TYR A 544 0.51 -26.98 -36.29
CA TYR A 544 1.26 -26.93 -35.04
C TYR A 544 2.76 -26.65 -35.26
N ALA A 545 3.36 -27.32 -36.25
CA ALA A 545 4.77 -27.17 -36.62
C ALA A 545 5.14 -25.74 -37.08
N ASN A 546 4.15 -24.93 -37.49
CA ASN A 546 4.37 -23.51 -37.79
C ASN A 546 4.59 -22.65 -36.53
N SER A 547 4.21 -23.12 -35.35
CA SER A 547 4.31 -22.38 -34.09
C SER A 547 5.30 -23.01 -33.10
N TYR A 548 5.49 -24.33 -33.14
CA TYR A 548 6.34 -25.08 -32.23
C TYR A 548 7.18 -26.14 -32.95
N THR A 549 8.28 -26.58 -32.33
CA THR A 549 9.07 -27.68 -32.87
C THR A 549 8.34 -29.01 -32.64
N TYR A 550 7.88 -29.66 -33.72
CA TYR A 550 7.19 -30.96 -33.61
C TYR A 550 8.20 -32.10 -33.40
N LYS A 551 8.12 -32.76 -32.23
CA LYS A 551 8.98 -33.90 -31.83
C LYS A 551 8.27 -35.27 -31.84
N GLY A 552 6.99 -35.32 -32.20
CA GLY A 552 6.18 -36.55 -32.19
C GLY A 552 6.44 -37.49 -33.37
N SER A 553 5.83 -38.68 -33.30
CA SER A 553 5.90 -39.69 -34.36
C SER A 553 5.17 -39.24 -35.63
N TYR A 554 5.84 -39.39 -36.78
CA TYR A 554 5.24 -39.15 -38.09
C TYR A 554 4.31 -40.28 -38.58
N GLY A 555 4.20 -41.37 -37.82
CA GLY A 555 3.42 -42.57 -38.17
C GLY A 555 1.90 -42.35 -38.15
N PHE A 556 1.22 -43.07 -39.04
CA PHE A 556 -0.24 -43.16 -39.13
C PHE A 556 -0.83 -44.10 -38.07
#